data_AF-A0A842LTN2-F1
#
_entry.id   AF-A0A842LTN2-F1
#
_cell.length_a   1.000
_cell.length_b   1.000
_cell.length_c   1.000
_cell.angle_alpha   90.00
_cell.angle_beta   90.00
_cell.angle_gamma   90.00
#
_symmetry.space_group_name_H-M   'P 1'
#
loop_
_entity.id
_entity.type
_entity.pdbx_description
1 polymer ?
#
loop_
_entity_poly.entity_id
_entity_poly.type
_entity_poly.pdbx_seq_one_letter_code
_entity_poly.pdbx_strand_id
1 'polypeptide(L)' 'MRIIEGACPAAAVDAGGRLLIPVFRVSFILTEKGINAVSLKPILCIVMEGEMRYIVSLQGPCDPHTL' A
#
# COMPACT_ATOMS: atom_id res chain seq x y z
N MET A 1 14.12 1.17 -21.82
CA MET A 1 13.93 1.38 -20.36
C MET A 1 12.61 2.10 -20.15
N ARG A 2 11.67 1.51 -19.40
CA ARG A 2 10.34 2.09 -19.14
C ARG A 2 10.05 2.06 -17.65
N ILE A 3 9.50 3.15 -17.12
CA ILE A 3 8.95 3.18 -15.77
C ILE A 3 7.50 2.69 -15.83
N ILE A 4 7.15 1.76 -14.95
CA ILE A 4 5.79 1.25 -14.78
C ILE A 4 5.37 1.54 -13.35
N GLU A 5 4.16 2.07 -13.20
CA GLU A 5 3.55 2.33 -11.91
C GLU A 5 2.31 1.44 -11.75
N GLY A 6 2.07 0.98 -10.53
CA GLY A 6 0.90 0.19 -10.18
C GLY A 6 0.52 0.35 -8.71
N ALA A 7 -0.68 -0.11 -8.38
CA ALA A 7 -1.11 -0.27 -7.00
C ALA A 7 -1.17 -1.76 -6.66
N CYS A 8 -0.63 -2.16 -5.52
CA CYS A 8 -0.73 -3.53 -5.02
C CYS A 8 -1.24 -3.55 -3.57
N PRO A 9 -2.19 -4.45 -3.24
CA PRO A 9 -2.51 -4.73 -1.84
C PRO A 9 -1.38 -5.57 -1.22
N ALA A 10 -1.06 -5.30 0.04
CA ALA A 10 -0.30 -6.21 0.88
C ALA A 10 -1.21 -7.26 1.51
N ALA A 11 -0.59 -8.21 2.21
CA ALA A 11 -1.33 -9.18 3.03
C ALA A 11 -2.20 -8.46 4.07
N ALA A 12 -3.39 -9.02 4.32
CA ALA A 12 -4.27 -8.52 5.37
C ALA A 12 -3.64 -8.73 6.75
N VAL A 13 -3.81 -7.75 7.64
CA VAL A 13 -3.33 -7.77 9.02
C VAL A 13 -4.54 -7.66 9.94
N ASP A 14 -4.68 -8.58 10.90
CA ASP A 14 -5.69 -8.44 11.95
C ASP A 14 -5.22 -7.43 13.00
N ALA A 15 -6.06 -6.42 13.26
CA ALA A 15 -5.85 -5.41 14.28
C ALA A 15 -7.07 -5.33 15.20
N GLY A 16 -7.23 -6.34 16.07
CA GLY A 16 -8.29 -6.36 17.07
C GLY A 16 -9.66 -6.72 16.49
N GLY A 17 -9.70 -7.73 15.61
CA GLY A 17 -10.93 -8.17 14.93
C GLY A 17 -11.30 -7.32 13.71
N ARG A 18 -10.43 -6.39 13.31
CA ARG A 18 -10.53 -5.61 12.08
C ARG A 18 -9.45 -6.06 11.13
N LEU A 19 -9.81 -6.38 9.88
CA LEU A 19 -8.81 -6.71 8.87
C LEU A 19 -8.36 -5.43 8.17
N LEU A 20 -7.08 -5.13 8.29
CA LEU A 20 -6.41 -4.02 7.62
C LEU A 20 -5.75 -4.55 6.35
N ILE A 21 -6.05 -3.95 5.20
CA ILE A 21 -5.44 -4.27 3.91
C ILE A 21 -4.71 -3.01 3.43
N PRO A 22 -3.41 -2.87 3.74
CA PRO A 22 -2.61 -1.76 3.23
C PRO A 22 -2.46 -1.87 1.71
N VAL A 23 -2.57 -0.75 1.01
CA VAL A 23 -2.34 -0.66 -0.42
C VAL A 23 -1.17 0.26 -0.68
N PHE A 24 -0.24 -0.21 -1.50
CA PHE A 24 0.98 0.49 -1.85
C PHE A 24 0.98 0.87 -3.33
N ARG A 25 1.53 2.04 -3.63
CA ARG A 25 2.01 2.36 -4.97
C ARG A 25 3.41 1.79 -5.14
N VAL A 26 3.58 1.01 -6.20
CA VAL A 26 4.87 0.46 -6.62
C VAL A 26 5.26 1.13 -7.92
N SER A 27 6.52 1.57 -8.01
CA SER A 27 7.13 1.98 -9.27
C SER A 27 8.33 1.09 -9.54
N PHE A 28 8.40 0.53 -10.74
CA PHE A 28 9.51 -0.32 -11.19
C PHE A 28 10.03 0.10 -12.56
N ILE A 29 11.33 -0.09 -12.77
CA ILE A 29 11.98 0.09 -14.06
C ILE A 29 12.07 -1.27 -14.74
N LEU A 30 11.43 -1.37 -15.90
CA LEU A 30 11.61 -2.49 -16.81
C LEU A 30 12.80 -2.21 -17.73
N THR A 31 13.78 -3.12 -17.69
CA THR A 31 14.94 -3.15 -18.58
C THR A 31 14.92 -4.42 -19.42
N GLU A 32 15.77 -4.50 -20.44
CA GLU A 32 15.93 -5.73 -21.24
C GLU A 32 16.44 -6.91 -20.41
N LYS A 33 17.09 -6.64 -19.27
CA LYS A 33 17.72 -7.65 -18.40
C LYS A 33 16.88 -8.01 -17.18
N GLY A 34 15.74 -7.36 -16.95
CA GLY A 34 14.88 -7.63 -15.80
C GLY A 34 14.07 -6.45 -15.27
N ILE A 35 13.48 -6.67 -14.10
CA ILE A 35 12.61 -5.73 -13.38
C ILE A 35 13.32 -5.28 -12.11
N ASN A 36 13.46 -3.97 -11.91
CA ASN A 36 14.01 -3.39 -10.68
C ASN A 36 12.94 -2.53 -10.01
N ALA A 37 12.61 -2.83 -8.75
CA ALA A 37 11.76 -1.97 -7.94
C ALA A 37 12.51 -0.67 -7.60
N VAL A 38 11.85 0.47 -7.81
CA VAL A 38 12.42 1.80 -7.57
C VAL A 38 11.85 2.43 -6.31
N SER A 39 10.55 2.26 -6.08
CA SER A 39 9.92 2.80 -4.88
C SER A 39 8.68 2.01 -4.49
N LEU A 40 8.44 1.96 -3.19
CA LEU A 40 7.24 1.43 -2.56
C LEU A 40 6.72 2.51 -1.61
N LYS A 41 5.51 3.01 -1.86
CA LYS A 41 4.90 4.07 -1.03
C LYS A 41 3.50 3.63 -0.60
N PRO A 42 3.17 3.65 0.70
CA PRO A 42 1.81 3.38 1.13
C PRO A 42 0.90 4.52 0.61
N ILE A 43 -0.29 4.18 0.12
CA ILE A 43 -1.24 5.16 -0.44
C ILE A 43 -2.58 5.19 0.30
N LEU A 44 -3.06 4.04 0.77
CA LEU A 44 -4.27 3.93 1.57
C LEU A 44 -4.27 2.61 2.35
N CYS A 45 -5.17 2.48 3.30
CA CYS A 45 -5.50 1.23 3.96
C CYS A 45 -7.00 0.97 3.82
N ILE A 46 -7.39 -0.24 3.45
CA ILE A 46 -8.78 -0.68 3.49
C ILE A 46 -9.00 -1.38 4.83
N VAL A 47 -9.93 -0.89 5.64
CA VAL A 47 -10.32 -1.48 6.91
C VAL A 47 -11.62 -2.25 6.71
N MET A 48 -11.62 -3.52 7.06
CA MET A 48 -12.81 -4.38 7.05
C MET A 48 -13.30 -4.58 8.48
N GLU A 49 -14.57 -4.28 8.74
CA GLU A 49 -15.26 -4.58 10.00
C GLU A 49 -16.51 -5.41 9.68
N GLY A 50 -16.37 -6.75 9.77
CA GLY A 50 -17.36 -7.67 9.20
C GLY A 50 -17.48 -7.49 7.69
N GLU A 51 -18.68 -7.22 7.20
CA GLU A 51 -18.96 -6.94 5.77
C GLU A 51 -18.69 -5.48 5.36
N MET A 52 -18.49 -4.58 6.35
CA MET A 52 -18.28 -3.15 6.09
C MET A 52 -16.85 -2.88 5.64
N ARG A 53 -16.69 -1.96 4.68
CA ARG A 53 -15.40 -1.54 4.13
C ARG A 53 -15.19 -0.05 4.29
N TYR A 54 -14.08 0.35 4.89
CA TYR A 54 -13.68 1.74 5.08
C TYR A 54 -12.35 1.99 4.38
N ILE A 55 -12.28 3.06 3.58
CA ILE A 55 -11.04 3.46 2.90
C ILE A 55 -10.41 4.58 3.71
N VAL A 56 -9.24 4.32 4.27
CA VAL A 56 -8.42 5.29 5.00
C VAL A 56 -7.32 5.76 4.06
N SER A 57 -7.43 6.98 3.54
CA SER A 57 -6.37 7.58 2.73
C SER A 57 -5.26 8.08 3.65
N LEU A 58 -4.01 7.79 3.30
CA LEU A 58 -2.86 8.30 4.04
C LEU A 58 -2.55 9.70 3.50
N GLN A 59 -3.04 10.73 4.19
CA GLN A 59 -2.67 12.12 3.90
C GLN A 59 -1.37 12.46 4.64
N GLY A 60 -0.27 12.59 3.89
CA GLY A 60 1.01 13.07 4.40
C GLY A 60 1.90 11.99 5.04
N PRO A 61 3.17 12.32 5.36
CA PRO A 61 4.03 11.42 6.10
C PRO A 61 3.37 11.10 7.44
N CYS A 62 3.26 9.80 7.77
CA CYS A 62 2.83 9.38 9.09
C CYS A 62 3.85 9.95 10.09
N ASP A 63 3.45 10.95 10.86
CA ASP A 63 4.27 11.46 11.95
C ASP A 63 4.37 10.32 12.99
N PRO A 64 5.56 9.76 13.23
CA PRO A 64 5.74 8.63 14.14
C PRO A 64 5.41 8.99 15.61
N HIS A 65 5.10 10.26 15.91
CA HIS A 65 4.77 10.75 17.24
C HIS A 65 3.27 10.82 17.56
N THR A 66 2.38 10.32 16.71
CA THR A 66 0.91 10.38 16.94
C THR A 66 0.26 9.06 17.37
N LEU A 67 1.02 8.12 17.96
CA LEU A 67 0.47 6.93 18.65
C LEU A 67 0.63 7.06 20.17
#